data_AF-A0A2N0YYN1-F1
#
_entry.id   AF-A0A2N0YYN1-F1
#
_cell.length_a   1.000
_cell.length_b   1.000
_cell.length_c   1.000
_cell.angle_alpha   90.00
_cell.angle_beta   90.00
_cell.angle_gamma   90.00
#
_symmetry.space_group_name_H-M   'P 1'
#
loop_
_entity.id
_entity.type
_entity.pdbx_description
1 polymer ?
#
loop_
_entity_poly.entity_id
_entity_poly.type
_entity_poly.pdbx_seq_one_letter_code
_entity_poly.pdbx_strand_id
1 'polypeptide(L)'
;MCEKHHHTVSIIDFNSINSKSLFVKVIGFDADLGKEFEGEVKFVNGMPFGDLIHPQRSILSPTCRSTVRSYLLNKYNEGEFI
;
A
#
# COMPACT_ATOMS: atom_id res chain seq x y z
N MET A 1 -21.57 -18.97 10.22
CA MET A 1 -21.17 -18.24 9.01
C MET A 1 -19.76 -17.74 9.25
N CYS A 2 -18.77 -18.15 8.46
CA CYS A 2 -17.42 -17.60 8.57
C CYS A 2 -17.38 -16.31 7.75
N GLU A 3 -17.46 -15.17 8.42
CA GLU A 3 -17.19 -13.88 7.77
C GLU A 3 -15.75 -13.92 7.26
N LYS A 4 -15.60 -13.98 5.94
CA LYS A 4 -14.31 -13.82 5.29
C LYS A 4 -13.88 -12.39 5.57
N HIS A 5 -12.94 -12.21 6.49
CA HIS A 5 -12.32 -10.92 6.69
C HIS A 5 -11.51 -10.63 5.42
N HIS A 6 -11.76 -9.49 4.78
CA HIS A 6 -11.04 -9.09 3.58
C HIS A 6 -9.96 -8.08 3.97
N HIS A 7 -8.82 -8.09 3.28
CA HIS A 7 -7.86 -7.01 3.44
C HIS A 7 -8.49 -5.70 2.95
N THR A 8 -8.31 -4.63 3.72
CA THR A 8 -8.73 -3.28 3.33
C THR A 8 -7.51 -2.40 3.18
N VAL A 9 -7.53 -1.50 2.20
CA VAL A 9 -6.46 -0.53 1.94
C VAL A 9 -7.11 0.79 1.51
N SER A 10 -6.71 1.88 2.16
CA SER A 10 -7.18 3.23 1.86
C SER A 10 -5.98 4.17 1.79
N ILE A 11 -5.94 5.03 0.79
CA ILE A 11 -4.97 6.14 0.71
C ILE A 11 -5.50 7.28 1.57
N ILE A 12 -4.66 7.81 2.46
CA ILE A 12 -5.03 8.94 3.34
C ILE A 12 -4.34 10.24 2.95
N ASP A 13 -3.17 10.16 2.31
CA ASP A 13 -2.43 11.32 1.84
C ASP A 13 -1.43 10.89 0.76
N PHE A 14 -1.03 11.84 -0.08
CA PHE A 14 0.07 11.64 -1.02
C PHE A 14 0.82 12.95 -1.25
N ASN A 15 2.14 12.86 -1.42
CA ASN A 15 2.99 14.02 -1.66
C ASN A 15 4.01 13.75 -2.76
N SER A 16 3.98 14.60 -3.79
CA SER A 16 4.92 14.59 -4.90
C SER A 16 6.08 15.55 -4.60
N ILE A 17 7.26 15.00 -4.30
CA ILE A 17 8.45 15.83 -3.97
C ILE A 17 9.08 16.41 -5.23
N ASN A 18 9.01 15.69 -6.36
CA ASN A 18 9.50 16.13 -7.67
C ASN A 18 8.88 15.25 -8.78
N SER A 19 9.24 15.50 -10.04
CA SER A 19 8.76 14.74 -11.21
C SER A 19 9.10 13.24 -11.20
N LYS A 20 9.86 12.74 -10.22
CA LYS A 20 10.34 11.36 -10.16
C LYS A 20 9.99 10.62 -8.86
N SER A 21 9.48 11.31 -7.84
CA SER A 21 9.24 10.73 -6.52
C SER A 21 7.91 11.16 -5.93
N LEU A 22 7.11 10.17 -5.58
CA LEU A 22 5.81 10.31 -4.93
C LEU A 22 5.81 9.47 -3.65
N PHE A 23 5.27 10.02 -2.56
CA PHE A 23 5.05 9.31 -1.31
C PHE A 23 3.55 9.15 -1.12
N VAL A 24 3.09 7.93 -0.84
CA VAL A 24 1.67 7.62 -0.65
C VAL A 24 1.51 7.01 0.73
N LYS A 25 0.73 7.68 1.57
CA LYS A 25 0.41 7.23 2.92
C LYS A 25 -0.89 6.44 2.88
N VAL A 26 -0.88 5.27 3.49
CA VAL A 26 -1.99 4.33 3.48
C VAL A 26 -2.32 3.82 4.88
N ILE A 27 -3.59 3.53 5.08
CA ILE A 27 -4.11 2.77 6.22
C ILE A 27 -4.86 1.55 5.72
N GLY A 28 -5.07 0.56 6.59
CA GLY A 28 -5.85 -0.61 6.21
C GLY A 28 -5.94 -1.66 7.30
N PHE A 29 -6.55 -2.78 6.94
CA PHE A 29 -6.70 -3.95 7.79
C PHE A 29 -6.11 -5.18 7.10
N ASP A 30 -5.26 -5.90 7.82
CA ASP A 30 -4.70 -7.17 7.40
C ASP A 30 -5.54 -8.32 7.97
N ALA A 31 -6.41 -8.89 7.13
CA ALA A 31 -7.29 -9.98 7.53
C ALA A 31 -6.56 -11.25 7.99
N ASP A 32 -5.36 -11.53 7.48
CA ASP A 32 -4.61 -12.73 7.84
C ASP A 32 -3.98 -12.61 9.23
N LEU A 33 -3.64 -11.38 9.63
CA LEU A 33 -3.07 -11.08 10.94
C LEU A 33 -4.08 -10.49 11.93
N GLY A 34 -5.30 -10.20 11.47
CA GLY A 34 -6.37 -9.60 12.28
C GLY A 34 -6.00 -8.23 12.85
N LYS A 35 -5.20 -7.43 12.13
CA LYS A 35 -4.66 -6.16 12.65
C LYS A 35 -4.77 -5.01 11.67
N GLU A 36 -4.97 -3.82 12.21
CA GLU A 36 -4.86 -2.58 11.47
C GLU A 36 -3.39 -2.24 11.18
N PHE A 37 -3.17 -1.47 10.12
CA PHE A 37 -1.85 -0.96 9.78
C PHE A 37 -1.94 0.47 9.25
N GLU A 38 -0.85 1.19 9.43
CA GLU A 38 -0.56 2.47 8.80
C GLU A 38 0.86 2.39 8.25
N GLY A 39 1.08 2.98 7.07
CA GLY A 39 2.41 3.03 6.50
C GLY A 39 2.50 3.90 5.26
N GLU A 40 3.72 3.98 4.73
CA GLU A 40 4.04 4.80 3.57
C GLU A 40 4.71 3.95 2.49
N VAL A 41 4.36 4.26 1.24
CA VAL A 41 4.95 3.67 0.04
C VAL A 41 5.49 4.79 -0.83
N LYS A 42 6.78 4.70 -1.18
CA LYS A 42 7.44 5.62 -2.08
C LYS A 42 7.44 5.05 -3.50
N PHE A 43 6.92 5.82 -4.45
CA PHE A 43 7.09 5.57 -5.87
C PHE A 43 8.35 6.26 -6.39
N VAL A 44 9.18 5.52 -7.11
CA VAL A 44 10.35 6.05 -7.85
C VAL A 44 10.25 5.57 -9.29
N ASN A 45 10.14 6.50 -10.24
CA ASN A 45 9.93 6.19 -11.66
C ASN A 45 8.76 5.19 -11.88
N GLY A 46 7.65 5.38 -11.18
CA GLY A 46 6.47 4.52 -11.25
C GLY A 46 6.56 3.18 -10.53
N MET A 47 7.68 2.87 -9.88
CA MET A 47 7.87 1.64 -9.12
C MET A 47 7.68 1.88 -7.62
N PRO A 48 6.80 1.13 -6.93
CA PRO A 48 6.59 1.28 -5.49
C PRO A 48 7.67 0.58 -4.66
N PHE A 49 8.14 1.26 -3.62
CA PHE A 49 9.12 0.82 -2.64
C PHE A 49 8.67 1.22 -1.23
N GLY A 50 9.14 0.50 -0.22
CA GLY A 50 8.86 0.84 1.17
C GLY A 50 8.80 -0.40 2.04
N ASP A 51 8.99 -0.21 3.34
CA ASP A 51 8.98 -1.32 4.30
C ASP A 51 7.62 -2.00 4.35
N LEU A 52 6.54 -1.23 4.15
CA LEU A 52 5.17 -1.74 4.13
C LEU A 52 4.95 -2.86 3.08
N ILE A 53 5.64 -2.81 1.94
CA ILE A 53 5.52 -3.81 0.86
C ILE A 53 6.78 -4.68 0.70
N HIS A 54 7.78 -4.52 1.57
CA HIS A 54 9.04 -5.25 1.48
C HIS A 54 8.86 -6.71 1.94
N PRO A 55 9.39 -7.71 1.21
CA PRO A 55 9.17 -9.14 1.51
C PRO A 55 9.71 -9.58 2.88
N GLN A 56 10.71 -8.88 3.43
CA GLN A 56 11.36 -9.26 4.70
C GLN A 56 11.20 -8.22 5.82
N ARG A 57 10.80 -6.98 5.50
CA ARG A 57 10.72 -5.88 6.47
C ARG A 57 9.28 -5.49 6.79
N SER A 58 8.33 -5.90 5.95
CA SER A 58 6.92 -5.58 6.16
C SER A 58 6.36 -6.33 7.35
N ILE A 59 5.56 -5.60 8.12
CA ILE A 59 4.75 -6.15 9.21
C ILE A 59 3.48 -6.86 8.70
N LEU A 60 3.16 -6.74 7.40
CA LEU A 60 1.95 -7.29 6.80
C LEU A 60 2.16 -8.73 6.33
N SER A 61 1.06 -9.49 6.32
CA SER A 61 0.99 -10.82 5.72
C SER A 61 1.37 -10.77 4.23
N PRO A 62 1.92 -11.87 3.67
CA PRO A 62 2.29 -11.93 2.26
C PRO A 62 1.16 -11.52 1.29
N THR A 63 -0.07 -11.91 1.60
CA THR A 63 -1.30 -11.61 0.87
C THR A 63 -1.67 -10.13 0.96
N CYS A 64 -1.66 -9.55 2.17
CA CYS A 64 -1.95 -8.12 2.38
C CYS A 64 -0.92 -7.23 1.66
N ARG A 65 0.37 -7.60 1.70
CA ARG A 65 1.42 -6.89 0.92
C ARG A 65 1.13 -6.90 -0.58
N SER A 66 0.71 -8.04 -1.11
CA SER A 66 0.34 -8.16 -2.52
C SER A 66 -0.86 -7.28 -2.86
N THR A 67 -1.86 -7.24 -1.97
CA THR A 67 -3.03 -6.37 -2.10
C THR A 67 -2.65 -4.89 -2.11
N VAL A 68 -1.88 -4.43 -1.11
CA VAL A 68 -1.40 -3.03 -1.03
C VAL A 68 -0.60 -2.66 -2.29
N ARG A 69 0.34 -3.51 -2.70
CA ARG A 69 1.17 -3.25 -3.89
C ARG A 69 0.32 -3.13 -5.16
N SER A 70 -0.61 -4.06 -5.36
CA SER A 70 -1.46 -4.07 -6.57
C SER A 70 -2.42 -2.88 -6.59
N TYR A 71 -3.02 -2.56 -5.44
CA TYR A 71 -3.92 -1.42 -5.29
C TYR A 71 -3.23 -0.10 -5.62
N LEU A 72 -2.05 0.15 -5.03
CA LEU A 72 -1.33 1.39 -5.26
C LEU A 72 -0.78 1.50 -6.68
N LEU A 73 -0.35 0.39 -7.28
CA LEU A 73 0.11 0.38 -8.67
C LEU A 73 -1.04 0.70 -9.64
N ASN A 74 -2.23 0.14 -9.39
CA ASN A 74 -3.42 0.46 -10.18
C ASN A 74 -3.77 1.95 -10.07
N LYS A 75 -3.78 2.51 -8.85
CA LYS A 75 -4.04 3.93 -8.63
C LYS A 75 -3.02 4.84 -9.30
N TYR A 76 -1.75 4.45 -9.27
CA TYR A 76 -0.70 5.17 -9.99
C TYR A 76 -0.94 5.15 -11.52
N ASN A 77 -1.29 4.01 -12.08
CA ASN A 77 -1.57 3.87 -13.52
C ASN A 77 -2.86 4.59 -13.95
N GLU A 78 -3.82 4.74 -13.04
CA GLU A 78 -5.06 5.53 -13.24
C GLU A 78 -4.80 7.05 -13.20
N GLY A 79 -3.61 7.50 -12.78
CA GLY A 79 -3.27 8.91 -12.70
C GLY A 79 -3.80 9.63 -11.45
N GLU A 80 -4.20 8.89 -10.41
CA GLU A 80 -4.78 9.45 -9.16
C GLU A 80 -3.80 10.28 -8.32
N PHE A 81 -2.52 10.33 -8.72
CA PHE A 81 -1.45 11.03 -8.01
C PHE A 81 -0.76 12.12 -8.86
N ILE A 82 -1.37 12.51 -9.99
CA ILE A 82 -0.82 13.44 -10.99
C ILE A 82 -1.61 14.74 -11.01
#